data_AF-A0A932Q6Y5-F1
#
_entry.id   AF-A0A932Q6Y5-F1
#
_cell.length_a   1.000
_cell.length_b   1.000
_cell.length_c   1.000
_cell.angle_alpha   90.00
_cell.angle_beta   90.00
_cell.angle_gamma   90.00
#
_symmetry.space_group_name_H-M   'P 1'
#
loop_
_entity.id
_entity.type
_entity.pdbx_description
1 polymer ?
#
loop_
_entity_poly.entity_id
_entity_poly.type
_entity_poly.pdbx_seq_one_letter_code
_entity_poly.pdbx_strand_id
1 'polypeptide(L)'
;MSISIDGLALLRSGLTGLAASVRIPEGPTLKSASRSKKTKTIRRAKSPNTATSSGEVSPKMLEALKAWRLAQARSKRVPAFRILTDRVLMGIAEALPTDNDSLMAVHGLGPKLVEKYGREIISIVAAAKTTGQPTAFRLE
;
A
#
# COMPACT_ATOMS: atom_id res chain seq x y z
N MET A 1 38.87 0.37 -26.43
CA MET A 1 38.57 -0.60 -27.51
C MET A 1 39.59 -1.73 -27.44
N SER A 2 39.20 -2.90 -26.93
CA SER A 2 39.94 -4.14 -27.18
C SER A 2 38.91 -5.21 -27.48
N ILE A 3 38.92 -5.66 -28.73
CA ILE A 3 38.14 -6.78 -29.24
C ILE A 3 39.15 -7.92 -29.37
N SER A 4 38.95 -9.00 -28.62
CA SER A 4 39.67 -10.25 -28.87
C SER A 4 38.67 -11.33 -29.24
N ILE A 5 38.78 -11.72 -30.50
CA ILE A 5 38.22 -12.86 -31.19
C ILE A 5 39.02 -14.12 -30.82
N ASP A 6 38.34 -15.16 -30.33
CA ASP A 6 38.78 -16.56 -30.32
C ASP A 6 37.51 -17.37 -30.01
N GLY A 7 37.14 -18.47 -30.64
CA GLY A 7 37.76 -19.29 -31.65
C GLY A 7 36.67 -20.25 -32.14
N LEU A 8 36.77 -20.61 -33.41
CA LEU A 8 35.88 -21.53 -34.11
C LEU A 8 36.16 -22.97 -33.66
N ALA A 9 35.15 -23.67 -33.17
CA ALA A 9 35.20 -25.13 -33.02
C ALA A 9 33.88 -25.75 -33.52
N LEU A 10 33.89 -26.19 -34.78
CA LEU A 10 33.05 -27.29 -35.24
C LEU A 10 33.47 -28.55 -34.46
N LEU A 11 32.50 -29.43 -34.13
CA LEU A 11 32.40 -30.79 -34.71
C LEU A 11 31.57 -31.75 -33.82
N ARG A 12 30.38 -32.11 -34.36
CA ARG A 12 29.81 -33.46 -34.54
C ARG A 12 29.51 -34.39 -33.34
N SER A 13 28.23 -34.79 -33.32
CA SER A 13 27.69 -36.13 -33.05
C SER A 13 27.85 -36.79 -31.68
N GLY A 14 26.70 -37.15 -31.10
CA GLY A 14 26.59 -38.11 -30.01
C GLY A 14 25.13 -38.32 -29.59
N LEU A 15 24.43 -39.18 -30.34
CA LEU A 15 23.14 -39.79 -30.00
C LEU A 15 23.30 -40.70 -28.76
N THR A 16 22.17 -41.03 -28.11
CA THR A 16 21.95 -42.01 -27.00
C THR A 16 21.87 -41.33 -25.64
N GLY A 17 20.81 -41.39 -24.84
CA GLY A 17 19.61 -42.23 -24.80
C GLY A 17 19.24 -42.41 -23.31
N LEU A 18 17.95 -42.62 -23.02
CA LEU A 18 17.41 -43.22 -21.78
C LEU A 18 17.11 -42.30 -20.56
N ALA A 19 15.87 -41.81 -20.56
CA ALA A 19 14.86 -41.93 -19.50
C ALA A 19 15.24 -41.85 -18.01
N ALA A 20 14.69 -40.83 -17.33
CA ALA A 20 14.13 -41.01 -16.00
C ALA A 20 12.88 -40.11 -15.83
N SER A 21 11.78 -40.75 -15.52
CA SER A 21 10.44 -40.21 -15.40
C SER A 21 10.27 -39.46 -14.08
N VAL A 22 9.96 -38.16 -14.13
CA VAL A 22 9.34 -37.44 -13.01
C VAL A 22 8.04 -36.84 -13.54
N ARG A 23 6.92 -37.42 -13.11
CA ARG A 23 5.58 -36.89 -13.36
C ARG A 23 5.43 -35.53 -12.68
N ILE A 24 5.34 -34.48 -13.49
CA ILE A 24 4.84 -33.16 -13.08
C ILE A 24 3.31 -33.19 -13.29
N PRO A 25 2.48 -32.95 -12.27
CA PRO A 25 1.06 -32.72 -12.49
C PRO A 25 0.80 -31.33 -13.07
N GLU A 26 0.14 -31.36 -14.22
CA GLU A 26 -0.44 -30.30 -15.05
C GLU A 26 -1.00 -29.09 -14.27
N GLY A 27 -0.35 -27.94 -14.40
CA GLY A 27 -1.00 -26.64 -14.18
C GLY A 27 -1.71 -26.20 -15.47
N PRO A 28 -2.98 -25.77 -15.44
CA PRO A 28 -3.66 -25.30 -16.64
C PRO A 28 -3.00 -24.02 -17.19
N THR A 29 -2.32 -24.18 -18.31
CA THR A 29 -1.82 -23.12 -19.20
C THR A 29 -2.97 -22.52 -19.99
N LEU A 30 -3.12 -21.20 -20.03
CA LEU A 30 -3.53 -20.40 -21.20
C LEU A 30 -3.18 -18.93 -20.88
N LYS A 31 -2.60 -18.10 -21.72
CA LYS A 31 -1.90 -18.20 -23.01
C LYS A 31 -1.25 -16.82 -23.19
N SER A 32 -0.06 -16.80 -23.76
CA SER A 32 0.64 -15.58 -24.18
C SER A 32 -0.17 -14.81 -25.23
N ALA A 33 -0.32 -13.49 -25.05
CA ALA A 33 -0.50 -12.57 -26.16
C ALA A 33 -0.14 -11.11 -25.77
N SER A 34 0.76 -10.55 -26.57
CA SER A 34 0.80 -9.14 -26.96
C SER A 34 1.49 -8.11 -26.05
N ARG A 35 2.75 -7.87 -26.41
CA ARG A 35 3.40 -6.56 -26.42
C ARG A 35 2.50 -5.53 -27.10
N SER A 36 1.99 -4.53 -26.37
CA SER A 36 1.76 -3.18 -26.92
C SER A 36 1.41 -2.12 -25.87
N LYS A 37 2.06 -0.97 -26.06
CA LYS A 37 1.85 0.34 -25.43
C LYS A 37 0.36 0.71 -25.30
N LYS A 38 -0.06 1.20 -24.13
CA LYS A 38 -1.09 2.26 -24.09
C LYS A 38 -0.96 3.18 -22.87
N THR A 39 -0.44 4.35 -23.19
CA THR A 39 -0.75 5.65 -22.60
C THR A 39 -2.22 5.82 -22.20
N LYS A 40 -2.44 6.63 -21.15
CA LYS A 40 -3.71 7.34 -20.86
C LYS A 40 -4.86 6.40 -20.45
N THR A 41 -5.17 6.29 -19.17
CA THR A 41 -6.05 7.28 -18.55
C THR A 41 -5.95 7.14 -17.04
N ILE A 42 -5.73 8.27 -16.37
CA ILE A 42 -6.16 8.51 -14.99
C ILE A 42 -7.64 8.10 -14.95
N ARG A 43 -7.94 6.89 -14.46
CA ARG A 43 -9.31 6.55 -14.06
C ARG A 43 -9.54 7.22 -12.71
N ARG A 44 -9.90 8.50 -12.83
CA ARG A 44 -10.38 9.33 -11.73
C ARG A 44 -11.60 8.65 -11.09
N ALA A 45 -11.54 8.61 -9.76
CA ALA A 45 -12.66 8.61 -8.83
C ALA A 45 -13.67 7.46 -8.91
N LYS A 46 -13.57 6.57 -7.92
CA LYS A 46 -14.72 6.32 -7.06
C LYS A 46 -14.24 6.12 -5.62
N SER A 47 -13.90 7.23 -4.95
CA SER A 47 -13.99 7.26 -3.49
C SER A 47 -15.47 7.08 -3.15
N PRO A 48 -15.87 6.07 -2.36
CA PRO A 48 -17.21 6.03 -1.83
C PRO A 48 -17.30 7.14 -0.78
N ASN A 49 -17.81 8.29 -1.22
CA ASN A 49 -18.33 9.33 -0.35
C ASN A 49 -19.54 8.72 0.38
N THR A 50 -19.31 8.22 1.58
CA THR A 50 -20.39 7.94 2.55
C THR A 50 -20.25 8.97 3.64
N ALA A 51 -20.86 10.12 3.36
CA ALA A 51 -21.25 11.07 4.36
C ALA A 51 -22.17 10.35 5.36
N THR A 52 -21.70 10.19 6.58
CA THR A 52 -22.57 9.98 7.73
C THR A 52 -22.08 10.95 8.79
N SER A 53 -22.77 12.08 8.83
CA SER A 53 -22.64 13.13 9.83
C SER A 53 -23.21 12.61 11.14
N SER A 54 -22.39 12.48 12.18
CA SER A 54 -22.74 12.84 13.56
C SER A 54 -21.50 12.67 14.45
N GLY A 55 -21.04 13.76 15.05
CA GLY A 55 -19.92 13.80 15.99
C GLY A 55 -18.63 14.33 15.37
N GLU A 56 -18.35 15.63 15.57
CA GLU A 56 -17.09 16.40 15.68
C GLU A 56 -15.78 15.99 14.94
N VAL A 57 -15.79 14.94 14.13
CA VAL A 57 -14.62 14.36 13.49
C VAL A 57 -14.54 14.85 12.05
N SER A 58 -13.39 15.40 11.68
CA SER A 58 -13.17 15.93 10.34
C SER A 58 -13.27 14.81 9.28
N PRO A 59 -14.20 14.88 8.31
CA PRO A 59 -14.36 13.81 7.30
C PRO A 59 -13.08 13.60 6.48
N LYS A 60 -12.34 14.69 6.21
CA LYS A 60 -11.05 14.65 5.52
C LYS A 60 -9.96 13.88 6.27
N MET A 61 -9.98 13.94 7.61
CA MET A 61 -9.06 13.17 8.46
C MET A 61 -9.32 11.66 8.29
N LEU A 62 -10.58 11.25 8.40
CA LEU A 62 -10.98 9.86 8.23
C LEU A 62 -10.65 9.36 6.82
N GLU A 63 -10.87 10.16 5.79
CA GLU A 63 -10.47 9.80 4.43
C GLU A 63 -8.95 9.59 4.29
N ALA A 64 -8.13 10.48 4.87
CA ALA A 64 -6.68 10.35 4.82
C ALA A 64 -6.20 9.07 5.53
N LEU A 65 -6.74 8.78 6.72
CA LEU A 65 -6.40 7.56 7.46
C LEU A 65 -6.89 6.29 6.73
N LYS A 66 -8.09 6.32 6.12
CA LYS A 66 -8.60 5.21 5.29
C LYS A 66 -7.72 4.96 4.07
N ALA A 67 -7.27 6.02 3.38
CA ALA A 67 -6.40 5.93 2.23
C ALA A 67 -5.04 5.33 2.61
N TRP A 68 -4.45 5.79 3.71
CA TRP A 68 -3.20 5.24 4.24
C TRP A 68 -3.34 3.76 4.60
N ARG A 69 -4.42 3.39 5.31
CA ARG A 69 -4.69 1.99 5.67
C ARG A 69 -4.76 1.11 4.42
N LEU A 70 -5.42 1.57 3.35
CA LEU A 70 -5.49 0.85 2.09
C LEU A 70 -4.12 0.70 1.42
N ALA A 71 -3.27 1.72 1.46
CA ALA A 71 -1.90 1.65 0.93
C ALA A 71 -1.07 0.60 1.68
N GLN A 72 -1.11 0.60 3.01
CA GLN A 72 -0.41 -0.38 3.85
C GLN A 72 -0.92 -1.81 3.63
N ALA A 73 -2.24 -1.97 3.53
CA ALA A 73 -2.89 -3.25 3.26
C ALA A 73 -2.45 -3.84 1.91
N ARG A 74 -2.38 -3.00 0.87
CA ARG A 74 -1.88 -3.39 -0.47
C ARG A 74 -0.42 -3.81 -0.43
N SER A 75 0.43 -3.05 0.25
CA SER A 75 1.86 -3.37 0.40
C SER A 75 2.07 -4.74 1.07
N LYS A 76 1.27 -5.05 2.09
CA LYS A 76 1.35 -6.29 2.85
C LYS A 76 0.52 -7.44 2.29
N ARG A 77 -0.27 -7.19 1.22
CA ARG A 77 -1.27 -8.11 0.66
C ARG A 77 -2.20 -8.71 1.72
N VAL A 78 -2.58 -7.91 2.71
CA VAL A 78 -3.55 -8.30 3.74
C VAL A 78 -4.81 -7.43 3.65
N PRO A 79 -5.96 -7.90 4.16
CA PRO A 79 -7.15 -7.06 4.25
C PRO A 79 -6.92 -5.79 5.08
N ALA A 80 -7.57 -4.69 4.71
CA ALA A 80 -7.36 -3.38 5.35
C ALA A 80 -7.68 -3.37 6.86
N PHE A 81 -8.73 -4.08 7.28
CA PHE A 81 -9.11 -4.21 8.69
C PHE A 81 -8.02 -4.88 9.55
N ARG A 82 -7.08 -5.61 8.94
CA ARG A 82 -5.96 -6.30 9.60
C ARG A 82 -4.82 -5.33 9.95
N ILE A 83 -4.78 -4.16 9.31
CA ILE A 83 -3.83 -3.09 9.62
C ILE A 83 -4.40 -2.22 10.76
N LEU A 84 -5.61 -1.68 10.56
CA LEU A 84 -6.36 -0.91 11.56
C LEU A 84 -7.85 -1.19 11.38
N THR A 85 -8.54 -1.44 12.50
CA THR A 85 -10.00 -1.57 12.51
C THR A 85 -10.65 -0.20 12.36
N ASP A 86 -11.91 -0.18 11.93
CA ASP A 86 -12.66 1.08 11.78
C ASP A 86 -12.83 1.82 13.12
N ARG A 87 -13.03 1.07 14.22
CA ARG A 87 -13.07 1.62 15.58
C ARG A 87 -11.80 2.38 15.95
N VAL A 88 -10.63 1.84 15.59
CA VAL A 88 -9.35 2.52 15.86
C VAL A 88 -9.19 3.75 14.97
N LEU A 89 -9.67 3.73 13.72
CA LEU A 89 -9.65 4.91 12.85
C LEU A 89 -10.50 6.05 13.41
N MET A 90 -11.72 5.74 13.91
CA MET A 90 -12.55 6.73 14.60
C MET A 90 -11.86 7.24 15.86
N GLY A 91 -11.36 6.34 16.71
CA GLY A 91 -10.69 6.72 17.95
C GLY A 91 -9.45 7.59 17.74
N ILE A 92 -8.68 7.37 16.68
CA ILE A 92 -7.55 8.25 16.29
C ILE A 92 -8.07 9.63 15.85
N ALA A 93 -9.15 9.66 15.07
CA ALA A 93 -9.70 10.89 14.53
C ALA A 93 -10.40 11.73 15.62
N GLU A 94 -10.92 11.11 16.68
CA GLU A 94 -11.44 11.76 17.89
C GLU A 94 -10.33 12.21 18.84
N ALA A 95 -9.36 11.34 19.13
CA ALA A 95 -8.29 11.62 20.10
C ALA A 95 -7.23 12.61 19.56
N LEU A 96 -7.13 12.79 18.24
CA LEU A 96 -6.15 13.66 17.57
C LEU A 96 -4.73 13.52 18.15
N PRO A 97 -4.18 12.29 18.22
CA PRO A 97 -2.94 12.04 18.92
C PRO A 97 -1.79 12.80 18.27
N THR A 98 -0.99 13.44 19.13
CA THR A 98 0.22 14.17 18.73
C THR A 98 1.49 13.38 19.05
N ASP A 99 1.38 12.40 19.94
CA ASP A 99 2.48 11.59 20.44
C ASP A 99 2.14 10.10 20.45
N ASN A 100 3.18 9.27 20.59
CA ASN A 100 3.04 7.82 20.69
C ASN A 100 2.23 7.41 21.93
N ASP A 101 2.35 8.15 23.04
CA ASP A 101 1.61 7.89 24.27
C ASP A 101 0.10 8.11 24.08
N SER A 102 -0.28 9.21 23.41
CA SER A 102 -1.67 9.48 23.05
C SER A 102 -2.23 8.43 22.08
N LEU A 103 -1.41 7.85 21.20
CA LEU A 103 -1.79 6.72 20.36
C LEU A 103 -2.07 5.45 21.18
N MET A 104 -1.32 5.21 22.26
CA MET A 104 -1.57 4.08 23.16
C MET A 104 -2.85 4.23 23.97
N ALA A 105 -3.30 5.46 24.21
CA ALA A 105 -4.61 5.73 24.83
C ALA A 105 -5.80 5.33 23.93
N VAL A 106 -5.60 5.14 22.62
CA VAL A 106 -6.66 4.74 21.70
C VAL A 106 -7.02 3.28 21.89
N HIS A 107 -8.29 3.01 22.25
CA HIS A 107 -8.79 1.67 22.50
C HIS A 107 -8.64 0.76 21.25
N GLY A 108 -7.93 -0.36 21.41
CA GLY A 108 -7.69 -1.33 20.33
C GLY A 108 -6.41 -1.09 19.52
N LEU A 109 -5.60 -0.09 19.88
CA LEU A 109 -4.28 0.12 19.30
C LEU A 109 -3.21 -0.54 20.19
N GLY A 110 -2.60 -1.63 19.69
CA GLY A 110 -1.54 -2.34 20.43
C GLY A 110 -0.15 -1.70 20.29
N PRO A 111 0.76 -1.89 21.26
CA PRO A 111 2.09 -1.26 21.29
C PRO A 111 2.91 -1.55 20.01
N LYS A 112 2.83 -2.78 19.50
CA LYS A 112 3.51 -3.20 18.27
C LYS A 112 3.07 -2.42 17.02
N LEU A 113 1.82 -1.97 16.98
CA LEU A 113 1.32 -1.14 15.89
C LEU A 113 1.76 0.32 16.07
N VAL A 114 1.79 0.84 17.30
CA VAL A 114 2.30 2.19 17.61
C VAL A 114 3.78 2.31 17.25
N GLU A 115 4.63 1.36 17.64
CA GLU A 115 6.05 1.37 17.25
C GLU A 115 6.23 1.36 15.73
N LYS A 116 5.39 0.59 15.03
CA LYS A 116 5.54 0.38 13.59
C LYS A 116 4.96 1.49 12.74
N TYR A 117 3.82 2.06 13.14
CA TYR A 117 3.03 2.98 12.31
C TYR A 117 2.73 4.32 13.00
N GLY A 118 3.07 4.48 14.29
CA GLY A 118 2.73 5.68 15.05
C GLY A 118 3.22 6.96 14.39
N ARG A 119 4.47 6.97 13.90
CA ARG A 119 5.02 8.13 13.18
C ARG A 119 4.26 8.48 11.91
N GLU A 120 3.87 7.49 11.11
CA GLU A 120 3.06 7.74 9.90
C GLU A 120 1.67 8.27 10.28
N ILE A 121 1.03 7.69 11.29
CA ILE A 121 -0.30 8.11 11.74
C ILE A 121 -0.26 9.55 12.26
N ILE A 122 0.69 9.91 13.12
CA ILE A 122 0.87 11.28 13.62
C ILE A 122 1.09 12.25 12.45
N SER A 123 1.91 11.88 11.47
CA SER A 123 2.14 12.71 10.28
C SER A 123 0.86 12.95 9.48
N ILE A 124 0.00 11.94 9.33
CA ILE A 124 -1.28 12.07 8.63
C ILE A 124 -2.24 12.97 9.41
N VAL A 125 -2.29 12.79 10.74
CA VAL A 125 -3.10 13.63 11.63
C VAL A 125 -2.67 15.10 11.54
N ALA A 126 -1.37 15.37 11.62
CA ALA A 126 -0.82 16.72 11.45
C ALA A 126 -1.16 17.32 10.07
N ALA A 127 -0.99 16.54 9.00
CA ALA A 127 -1.29 16.97 7.63
C ALA A 127 -2.80 17.23 7.39
N ALA A 128 -3.68 16.51 8.07
CA ALA A 128 -5.11 16.75 7.99
C ALA A 128 -5.55 18.00 8.79
N LYS A 129 -4.95 18.26 9.96
CA LYS A 129 -5.21 19.46 10.78
C LYS A 129 -4.91 20.75 10.03
N THR A 130 -3.83 20.79 9.25
CA THR A 130 -3.46 22.01 8.48
C THR A 130 -4.43 22.37 7.35
N THR A 131 -5.33 21.47 6.93
CA THR A 131 -6.36 21.85 5.93
C THR A 131 -7.47 22.73 6.54
N GLY A 132 -7.74 22.60 7.85
CA GLY A 132 -8.90 23.22 8.48
C GLY A 132 -8.65 24.58 9.12
N GLN A 133 -7.39 25.03 9.18
CA GLN A 133 -7.04 26.33 9.75
C GLN A 133 -6.72 27.29 8.60
N PRO A 134 -7.65 28.16 8.17
CA PRO A 134 -7.20 29.46 7.71
C PRO A 134 -6.56 30.08 8.94
N THR A 135 -5.22 30.10 9.01
CA THR A 135 -4.53 31.11 9.80
C THR A 135 -4.87 32.45 9.15
N ALA A 136 -6.10 32.91 9.37
CA ALA A 136 -6.48 34.29 9.31
C ALA A 136 -5.72 34.96 10.46
N PHE A 137 -4.41 35.10 10.30
CA PHE A 137 -3.68 36.13 11.00
C PHE A 137 -4.09 37.42 10.30
N ARG A 138 -5.21 37.93 10.81
CA ARG A 138 -5.81 39.21 10.57
C ARG A 138 -4.73 40.29 10.73
N LEU A 139 -4.69 41.19 9.75
CA LEU A 139 -3.89 42.40 9.72
C LEU A 139 -4.15 43.25 10.97
N GLU A 140 -3.08 43.73 11.60
CA GLU A 140 -2.96 45.08 12.21
C GLU A 140 -1.57 45.63 11.91
#